data_AF-A0A800F6G2-F1
#
_entry.id   AF-A0A800F6G2-F1
#
_cell.length_a   1.000
_cell.length_b   1.000
_cell.length_c   1.000
_cell.angle_alpha   90.00
_cell.angle_beta   90.00
_cell.angle_gamma   90.00
#
_symmetry.space_group_name_H-M   'P 1'
#
loop_
_entity.id
_entity.type
_entity.pdbx_description
1 polymer ?
#
loop_
_entity_poly.entity_id
_entity_poly.type
_entity_poly.pdbx_seq_one_letter_code
_entity_poly.pdbx_strand_id
1 'polypeptide(L)'
;MRPSRPSKLTIAFAALATIAILLPGSAVAQQGTNDGEWRVYGGDPGHTRYAGLDQIDASNVGDLGVVWRWTGRNFGPNPNIRSSTTPLMVDGVLYATAGMRRAVVAIDAGTGETLWTWSLREDERLSVAPRPNPGRGVGYWEDGRGNARILVVTPGYHMAALDASTGVPVAEFGRDGIVDLMEGHRARDGIDLVG
;
A
#
# COMPACT_ATOMS: atom_id res chain seq x y z
N MET A 1 37.70 22.65 -55.65
CA MET A 1 37.43 22.95 -54.23
C MET A 1 37.63 21.68 -53.42
N ARG A 2 38.64 21.62 -52.54
CA ARG A 2 39.00 20.41 -51.77
C ARG A 2 38.48 20.58 -50.33
N PRO A 3 37.66 19.66 -49.78
CA PRO A 3 37.10 19.84 -48.44
C PRO A 3 38.21 19.78 -47.38
N SER A 4 38.16 20.70 -46.42
CA SER A 4 39.12 20.80 -45.31
C SER A 4 38.94 19.62 -44.35
N ARG A 5 40.05 18.94 -44.00
CA ARG A 5 40.03 17.85 -43.02
C ARG A 5 39.76 18.40 -41.61
N PRO A 6 38.84 17.80 -40.83
CA PRO A 6 38.55 18.24 -39.47
C PRO A 6 39.78 18.07 -38.56
N SER A 7 39.93 18.97 -37.58
CA SER A 7 41.06 18.97 -36.65
C SER A 7 40.98 17.78 -35.68
N LYS A 8 42.13 17.31 -35.18
CA LYS A 8 42.20 16.21 -34.20
C LYS A 8 41.36 16.49 -32.94
N LEU A 9 41.21 17.77 -32.57
CA LEU A 9 40.40 18.21 -31.43
C LEU A 9 38.90 18.05 -31.69
N THR A 10 38.45 18.30 -32.92
CA THR A 10 37.05 18.11 -33.35
C THR A 10 36.68 16.63 -33.39
N ILE A 11 37.62 15.76 -33.79
CA ILE A 11 37.43 14.30 -33.78
C ILE A 11 37.37 13.76 -32.34
N ALA A 12 38.21 14.27 -31.44
CA ALA A 12 38.20 13.87 -30.03
C ALA A 12 36.91 14.28 -29.30
N PHE A 13 36.39 15.48 -29.56
CA PHE A 13 35.10 15.93 -29.02
C PHE A 13 33.92 15.12 -29.57
N ALA A 14 33.92 14.81 -30.87
CA ALA A 14 32.92 13.95 -31.47
C ALA A 14 32.99 12.52 -30.89
N ALA A 15 34.18 11.96 -30.67
CA ALA A 15 34.36 10.64 -30.09
C ALA A 15 33.88 10.56 -28.62
N LEU A 16 34.16 11.58 -27.80
CA LEU A 16 33.65 11.66 -26.42
C LEU A 16 32.12 11.81 -26.38
N ALA A 17 31.54 12.62 -27.27
CA ALA A 17 30.09 12.79 -27.37
C ALA A 17 29.40 11.48 -27.78
N THR A 18 30.00 10.68 -28.66
CA THR A 18 29.47 9.37 -29.07
C THR A 18 29.60 8.32 -27.96
N ILE A 19 30.66 8.35 -27.16
CA ILE A 19 30.83 7.45 -25.99
C ILE A 19 29.78 7.74 -24.91
N ALA A 20 29.45 9.01 -24.68
CA ALA A 20 28.39 9.40 -23.73
C ALA A 20 26.98 8.95 -24.17
N ILE A 21 26.75 8.78 -25.48
CA ILE A 21 25.46 8.32 -26.04
C ILE A 21 25.37 6.79 -26.09
N LEU A 22 26.51 6.08 -26.07
CA LEU A 22 26.60 4.62 -26.14
C LEU A 22 26.68 3.92 -24.78
N LEU A 23 26.78 4.66 -23.68
CA LEU A 23 26.57 4.07 -22.36
C LEU A 23 25.09 3.66 -22.31
N PRO A 24 24.77 2.34 -22.22
CA PRO A 24 23.40 1.96 -21.92
C PRO A 24 23.09 2.63 -20.59
N GLY A 25 22.24 3.65 -20.61
CA GLY A 25 21.64 4.15 -19.39
C GLY A 25 21.07 2.92 -18.72
N SER A 26 21.57 2.58 -17.53
CA SER A 26 21.04 1.46 -16.79
C SER A 26 19.53 1.66 -16.80
N ALA A 27 18.82 0.83 -17.55
CA ALA A 27 17.39 0.75 -17.38
C ALA A 27 17.28 0.38 -15.91
N VAL A 28 16.89 1.35 -15.09
CA VAL A 28 16.44 1.10 -13.73
C VAL A 28 15.18 0.28 -13.93
N ALA A 29 15.40 -1.00 -14.23
CA ALA A 29 14.39 -2.01 -14.25
C ALA A 29 13.83 -1.98 -12.84
N GLN A 30 12.53 -1.75 -12.76
CA GLN A 30 11.63 -2.36 -11.81
C GLN A 30 12.35 -2.87 -10.55
N GLN A 31 12.82 -1.95 -9.69
CA GLN A 31 13.71 -2.27 -8.57
C GLN A 31 13.00 -3.15 -7.51
N GLY A 32 11.68 -3.30 -7.65
CA GLY A 32 10.84 -4.03 -6.72
C GLY A 32 10.75 -3.29 -5.39
N THR A 33 10.47 -4.04 -4.34
CA THR A 33 10.51 -3.53 -2.98
C THR A 33 11.94 -3.43 -2.44
N ASN A 34 12.17 -2.46 -1.56
CA ASN A 34 13.45 -2.27 -0.89
C ASN A 34 13.44 -2.93 0.48
N ASP A 35 14.54 -3.58 0.85
CA ASP A 35 14.77 -4.12 2.21
C ASP A 35 13.65 -5.02 2.75
N GLY A 36 12.90 -5.67 1.85
CA GLY A 36 11.78 -6.55 2.18
C GLY A 36 10.47 -5.84 2.53
N GLU A 37 10.46 -4.50 2.52
CA GLU A 37 9.28 -3.66 2.78
C GLU A 37 8.17 -3.90 1.75
N TRP A 38 6.94 -3.52 2.08
CA TRP A 38 5.80 -3.55 1.15
C TRP A 38 4.90 -2.34 1.42
N ARG A 39 5.44 -1.14 1.19
CA ARG A 39 4.81 0.14 1.61
C ARG A 39 3.61 0.54 0.77
N VAL A 40 3.40 -0.07 -0.40
CA VAL A 40 2.24 0.19 -1.28
C VAL A 40 1.65 -1.13 -1.78
N TYR A 41 0.36 -1.12 -2.15
CA TYR A 41 -0.38 -2.33 -2.52
C TYR A 41 0.34 -3.21 -3.57
N GLY A 42 0.98 -2.60 -4.57
CA GLY A 42 1.69 -3.29 -5.63
C GLY A 42 3.16 -3.65 -5.35
N GLY A 43 3.63 -3.47 -4.12
CA GLY A 43 5.04 -3.60 -3.72
C GLY A 43 5.79 -2.27 -3.84
N ASP A 44 5.76 -1.69 -5.03
CA ASP A 44 6.43 -0.42 -5.37
C ASP A 44 5.53 0.44 -6.30
N PRO A 45 5.90 1.70 -6.59
CA PRO A 45 5.08 2.61 -7.41
C PRO A 45 4.75 2.09 -8.82
N GLY A 46 5.56 1.19 -9.39
CA GLY A 46 5.32 0.53 -10.67
C GLY A 46 4.41 -0.71 -10.59
N HIS A 47 3.93 -1.07 -9.40
CA HIS A 47 3.04 -2.21 -9.15
C HIS A 47 3.59 -3.56 -9.63
N THR A 48 4.87 -3.75 -9.38
CA THR A 48 5.69 -4.80 -9.99
C THR A 48 5.51 -6.13 -9.28
N ARG A 49 5.15 -6.06 -7.99
CA ARG A 49 5.02 -7.18 -7.08
C ARG A 49 6.30 -8.02 -6.99
N TYR A 50 7.44 -7.38 -7.18
CA TYR A 50 8.76 -7.98 -7.08
C TYR A 50 9.41 -7.59 -5.76
N ALA A 51 10.00 -8.54 -5.05
CA ALA A 51 10.85 -8.29 -3.89
C ALA A 51 12.25 -8.84 -4.21
N GLY A 52 13.27 -8.02 -4.05
CA GLY A 52 14.66 -8.40 -4.33
C GLY A 52 15.31 -9.29 -3.26
N LEU A 53 14.51 -9.90 -2.37
CA LEU A 53 14.99 -10.80 -1.32
C LEU A 53 15.34 -12.18 -1.91
N ASP A 54 16.45 -12.75 -1.48
CA ASP A 54 16.98 -14.03 -1.98
C ASP A 54 17.15 -15.10 -0.88
N GLN A 55 16.75 -14.80 0.37
CA GLN A 55 16.82 -15.76 1.48
C GLN A 55 15.99 -17.04 1.21
N ILE A 56 14.87 -16.91 0.50
CA ILE A 56 14.00 -18.02 0.11
C ILE A 56 14.10 -18.18 -1.40
N ASP A 57 14.50 -19.36 -1.86
CA ASP A 57 14.67 -19.68 -3.27
C ASP A 57 14.20 -21.11 -3.59
N ALA A 58 14.38 -21.52 -4.85
CA ALA A 58 13.95 -22.84 -5.32
C ALA A 58 14.65 -24.02 -4.61
N SER A 59 15.80 -23.80 -3.98
CA SER A 59 16.57 -24.83 -3.27
C SER A 59 16.06 -25.08 -1.85
N ASN A 60 15.43 -24.09 -1.20
CA ASN A 60 15.03 -24.16 0.21
C ASN A 60 13.53 -23.92 0.48
N VAL A 61 12.73 -23.56 -0.53
CA VAL A 61 11.27 -23.33 -0.37
C VAL A 61 10.52 -24.53 0.21
N GLY A 62 11.04 -25.75 0.03
CA GLY A 62 10.49 -26.98 0.59
C GLY A 62 10.58 -27.08 2.12
N ASP A 63 11.45 -26.29 2.74
CA ASP A 63 11.70 -26.30 4.19
C ASP A 63 10.85 -25.26 4.95
N LEU A 64 9.99 -24.51 4.24
CA LEU A 64 9.18 -23.47 4.86
C LEU A 64 8.16 -24.04 5.86
N GLY A 65 8.20 -23.47 7.07
CA GLY A 65 7.22 -23.72 8.12
C GLY A 65 6.39 -22.47 8.42
N VAL A 66 5.21 -22.68 9.01
CA VAL A 66 4.41 -21.57 9.52
C VAL A 66 5.02 -21.05 10.82
N VAL A 67 5.51 -19.80 10.81
CA VAL A 67 6.10 -19.15 12.00
C VAL A 67 5.05 -18.64 12.98
N TRP A 68 3.94 -18.10 12.49
CA TRP A 68 2.79 -17.69 13.30
C TRP A 68 1.51 -17.63 12.45
N ARG A 69 0.36 -17.53 13.11
CA ARG A 69 -0.95 -17.32 12.46
C ARG A 69 -1.72 -16.22 13.17
N TRP A 70 -2.14 -15.20 12.43
CA TRP A 70 -3.05 -14.18 12.93
C TRP A 70 -4.50 -14.52 12.55
N THR A 71 -5.47 -14.28 13.44
CA THR A 71 -6.88 -14.62 13.19
C THR A 71 -7.80 -13.41 13.30
N GLY A 72 -8.47 -13.09 12.19
CA GLY A 72 -9.48 -12.04 12.12
C GLY A 72 -10.89 -12.48 12.56
N ARG A 73 -11.04 -13.67 13.17
CA ARG A 73 -12.36 -14.24 13.51
C ARG A 73 -13.19 -13.38 14.46
N ASN A 74 -12.54 -12.54 15.26
CA ASN A 74 -13.22 -11.65 16.21
C ASN A 74 -13.70 -10.33 15.58
N PHE A 75 -13.54 -10.14 14.26
CA PHE A 75 -13.91 -8.89 13.55
C PHE A 75 -15.26 -8.96 12.82
N GLY A 76 -16.14 -9.87 13.21
CA GLY A 76 -17.52 -9.91 12.73
C GLY A 76 -18.21 -11.25 12.96
N PRO A 77 -19.54 -11.30 12.85
CA PRO A 77 -20.33 -12.50 13.12
C PRO A 77 -20.16 -13.60 12.06
N ASN A 78 -19.63 -13.27 10.88
CA ASN A 78 -19.51 -14.20 9.77
C ASN A 78 -18.07 -14.73 9.63
N PRO A 79 -17.80 -16.00 10.00
CA PRO A 79 -16.46 -16.60 9.90
C PRO A 79 -16.07 -16.97 8.47
N ASN A 80 -17.00 -16.93 7.50
CA ASN A 80 -16.79 -17.35 6.10
C ASN A 80 -16.41 -16.19 5.17
N ILE A 81 -16.06 -15.04 5.72
CA ILE A 81 -15.61 -13.88 4.94
C ILE A 81 -14.25 -14.20 4.33
N ARG A 82 -14.21 -14.23 3.00
CA ARG A 82 -12.94 -14.29 2.25
C ARG A 82 -12.27 -12.94 2.33
N SER A 83 -11.05 -12.92 2.84
CA SER A 83 -10.19 -11.74 2.81
C SER A 83 -9.50 -11.63 1.45
N SER A 84 -9.56 -10.45 0.84
CA SER A 84 -8.70 -10.06 -0.29
C SER A 84 -7.66 -9.02 0.11
N THR A 85 -7.43 -8.86 1.42
CA THR A 85 -6.45 -7.95 1.98
C THR A 85 -5.04 -8.33 1.54
N THR A 86 -4.30 -7.37 0.99
CA THR A 86 -2.84 -7.44 0.90
C THR A 86 -2.28 -6.59 2.03
N PRO A 87 -1.65 -7.19 3.07
CA PRO A 87 -1.02 -6.42 4.12
C PRO A 87 0.10 -5.53 3.56
N LEU A 88 0.25 -4.32 4.09
CA LEU A 88 1.45 -3.51 3.89
C LEU A 88 2.45 -3.83 4.99
N MET A 89 3.73 -3.98 4.63
CA MET A 89 4.82 -4.12 5.61
C MET A 89 5.62 -2.83 5.61
N VAL A 90 5.64 -2.14 6.75
CA VAL A 90 6.40 -0.90 6.94
C VAL A 90 7.12 -0.96 8.27
N ASP A 91 8.45 -0.87 8.25
CA ASP A 91 9.30 -0.81 9.43
C ASP A 91 9.02 -1.95 10.42
N GLY A 92 8.82 -3.17 9.90
CA GLY A 92 8.54 -4.36 10.71
C GLY A 92 7.09 -4.50 11.20
N VAL A 93 6.19 -3.61 10.80
CA VAL A 93 4.76 -3.66 11.14
C VAL A 93 3.92 -4.01 9.91
N LEU A 94 3.06 -5.00 10.06
CA LEU A 94 2.04 -5.37 9.08
C LEU A 94 0.75 -4.58 9.34
N TYR A 95 0.31 -3.81 8.36
CA TYR A 95 -0.98 -3.11 8.39
C TYR A 95 -1.96 -3.81 7.44
N ALA A 96 -3.09 -4.24 7.99
CA ALA A 96 -4.08 -5.03 7.27
C ALA A 96 -5.51 -4.60 7.63
N THR A 97 -6.45 -4.99 6.77
CA THR A 97 -7.88 -4.87 7.06
C THR A 97 -8.50 -6.22 7.41
N ALA A 98 -9.49 -6.21 8.30
CA ALA A 98 -10.18 -7.39 8.81
C ALA A 98 -11.69 -7.17 9.00
N GLY A 99 -12.45 -8.27 8.92
CA GLY A 99 -13.87 -8.30 9.22
C GLY A 99 -14.80 -7.57 8.24
N MET A 100 -16.10 -7.58 8.58
CA MET A 100 -17.15 -6.95 7.75
C MET A 100 -17.04 -5.42 7.74
N ARG A 101 -16.57 -4.87 8.86
CA ARG A 101 -16.42 -3.42 9.08
C ARG A 101 -15.17 -2.84 8.45
N ARG A 102 -14.32 -3.68 7.85
CA ARG A 102 -12.99 -3.29 7.37
C ARG A 102 -12.20 -2.58 8.47
N ALA A 103 -12.16 -3.20 9.64
CA ALA A 103 -11.31 -2.77 10.73
C ALA A 103 -9.86 -2.79 10.28
N VAL A 104 -9.06 -1.83 10.74
CA VAL A 104 -7.62 -1.78 10.50
C VAL A 104 -6.92 -2.43 11.68
N VAL A 105 -5.91 -3.24 11.39
CA VAL A 105 -5.07 -3.91 12.39
C VAL A 105 -3.61 -3.64 12.07
N ALA A 106 -2.84 -3.29 13.08
CA ALA A 106 -1.38 -3.30 13.03
C ALA A 106 -0.87 -4.52 13.79
N ILE A 107 0.04 -5.25 13.17
CA ILE A 107 0.55 -6.52 13.65
C ILE A 107 2.08 -6.47 13.58
N ASP A 108 2.76 -6.86 14.65
CA ASP A 108 4.20 -7.05 14.62
C ASP A 108 4.56 -8.20 13.65
N ALA A 109 5.37 -7.92 12.63
CA ALA A 109 5.65 -8.88 11.55
C ALA A 109 6.46 -10.11 12.03
N GLY A 110 7.26 -9.95 13.07
CA GLY A 110 8.11 -11.02 13.61
C GLY A 110 7.35 -12.00 14.49
N THR A 111 6.43 -11.49 15.31
CA THR A 111 5.74 -12.25 16.36
C THR A 111 4.29 -12.58 16.05
N GLY A 112 3.64 -11.79 15.19
CA GLY A 112 2.20 -11.87 14.93
C GLY A 112 1.33 -11.22 16.01
N GLU A 113 1.92 -10.51 16.97
CA GLU A 113 1.21 -9.77 18.01
C GLU A 113 0.41 -8.59 17.41
N THR A 114 -0.82 -8.39 17.86
CA THR A 114 -1.62 -7.22 17.45
C THR A 114 -1.21 -6.01 18.28
N LEU A 115 -0.63 -5.00 17.63
CA LEU A 115 -0.17 -3.77 18.27
C LEU A 115 -1.33 -2.82 18.57
N TRP A 116 -2.19 -2.61 17.58
CA TRP A 116 -3.40 -1.81 17.73
C TRP A 116 -4.46 -2.24 16.72
N THR A 117 -5.70 -1.85 17.01
CA THR A 117 -6.85 -2.06 16.13
C THR A 117 -7.71 -0.82 16.06
N TRP A 118 -8.24 -0.51 14.90
CA TRP A 118 -9.23 0.54 14.70
C TRP A 118 -10.44 0.03 13.93
N SER A 119 -11.64 0.46 14.31
CA SER A 119 -12.87 0.16 13.57
C SER A 119 -13.86 1.29 13.74
N LEU A 120 -14.55 1.64 12.64
CA LEU A 120 -15.67 2.57 12.65
C LEU A 120 -16.99 1.81 12.77
N ARG A 121 -17.90 2.32 13.60
CA ARG A 121 -19.30 1.87 13.65
C ARG A 121 -20.11 2.73 12.69
N GLU A 122 -20.60 2.10 11.63
CA GLU A 122 -21.39 2.76 10.59
C GLU A 122 -22.86 2.33 10.58
N ASP A 123 -23.24 1.46 11.53
CA ASP A 123 -24.61 0.98 11.79
C ASP A 123 -25.44 0.73 10.51
N GLU A 124 -26.47 1.54 10.23
CA GLU A 124 -27.34 1.40 9.06
C GLU A 124 -26.56 1.47 7.75
N ARG A 125 -25.59 2.37 7.63
CA ARG A 125 -24.77 2.54 6.43
C ARG A 125 -23.94 1.29 6.11
N LEU A 126 -23.55 0.52 7.13
CA LEU A 126 -22.92 -0.79 6.94
C LEU A 126 -23.92 -1.86 6.50
N SER A 127 -25.16 -1.83 7.00
CA SER A 127 -26.17 -2.86 6.73
C SER A 127 -26.59 -2.87 5.25
N VAL A 128 -26.62 -1.69 4.62
CA VAL A 128 -26.94 -1.52 3.19
C VAL A 128 -25.70 -1.40 2.30
N ALA A 129 -24.48 -1.49 2.86
CA ALA A 129 -23.26 -1.41 2.07
C ALA A 129 -23.17 -2.57 1.07
N PRO A 130 -22.80 -2.33 -0.20
CA PRO A 130 -22.79 -3.38 -1.22
C PRO A 130 -21.70 -4.45 -0.99
N ARG A 131 -20.69 -4.15 -0.17
CA ARG A 131 -19.52 -5.03 0.07
C ARG A 131 -19.00 -4.93 1.52
N PRO A 132 -19.75 -5.46 2.51
CA PRO A 132 -19.34 -5.47 3.91
C PRO A 132 -18.29 -6.58 4.14
N ASN A 133 -17.06 -6.29 3.72
CA ASN A 133 -15.92 -7.21 3.77
C ASN A 133 -14.58 -6.46 4.01
N PRO A 134 -13.46 -7.16 4.27
CA PRO A 134 -12.17 -6.56 4.57
C PRO A 134 -11.59 -5.72 3.44
N GLY A 135 -12.14 -5.76 2.22
CA GLY A 135 -11.59 -5.04 1.09
C GLY A 135 -10.20 -5.55 0.68
N ARG A 136 -9.34 -4.62 0.23
CA ARG A 136 -8.03 -4.94 -0.37
C ARG A 136 -6.84 -4.55 0.48
N GLY A 137 -7.07 -4.01 1.68
CA GLY A 137 -6.04 -3.47 2.56
C GLY A 137 -6.19 -1.98 2.78
N VAL A 138 -5.09 -1.38 3.22
CA VAL A 138 -4.96 0.04 3.54
C VAL A 138 -4.02 0.74 2.55
N GLY A 139 -4.01 2.07 2.57
CA GLY A 139 -2.92 2.88 2.06
C GLY A 139 -1.98 3.30 3.19
N TYR A 140 -0.74 3.59 2.83
CA TYR A 140 0.26 4.18 3.72
C TYR A 140 0.73 5.51 3.13
N TRP A 141 0.98 6.48 3.99
CA TRP A 141 1.58 7.75 3.62
C TRP A 141 2.50 8.23 4.75
N GLU A 142 3.61 8.85 4.41
CA GLU A 142 4.49 9.52 5.35
C GLU A 142 5.00 10.84 4.78
N ASP A 143 5.36 11.79 5.66
CA ASP A 143 5.92 13.08 5.27
C ASP A 143 7.46 13.12 5.30
N GLY A 144 8.11 12.01 5.64
CA GLY A 144 9.56 11.90 5.82
C GLY A 144 10.12 12.61 7.06
N ARG A 145 9.25 13.15 7.94
CA ARG A 145 9.61 13.83 9.20
C ARG A 145 8.98 13.15 10.42
N GLY A 146 8.56 11.89 10.28
CA GLY A 146 8.00 11.09 11.36
C GLY A 146 6.47 11.12 11.47
N ASN A 147 5.76 11.78 10.54
CA ASN A 147 4.31 11.72 10.46
C ASN A 147 3.90 10.66 9.44
N ALA A 148 3.68 9.44 9.93
CA ALA A 148 3.26 8.28 9.16
C ALA A 148 1.78 7.97 9.42
N ARG A 149 1.04 7.63 8.36
CA ARG A 149 -0.41 7.47 8.39
C ARG A 149 -0.85 6.21 7.67
N ILE A 150 -1.90 5.59 8.21
CA ILE A 150 -2.65 4.52 7.58
C ILE A 150 -4.00 5.05 7.12
N LEU A 151 -4.30 4.84 5.85
CA LEU A 151 -5.47 5.38 5.15
C LEU A 151 -6.40 4.21 4.83
N VAL A 152 -7.67 4.32 5.19
CA VAL A 152 -8.68 3.28 4.92
C VAL A 152 -10.00 3.88 4.48
N VAL A 153 -10.66 3.25 3.51
CA VAL A 153 -12.04 3.56 3.13
C VAL A 153 -12.95 2.44 3.61
N THR A 154 -13.87 2.74 4.51
CA THR A 154 -14.81 1.79 5.13
C THR A 154 -15.89 1.34 4.13
N PRO A 155 -16.66 0.26 4.42
CA PRO A 155 -17.77 -0.17 3.56
C PRO A 155 -18.83 0.90 3.38
N GLY A 156 -19.06 1.73 4.41
CA GLY A 156 -19.93 2.88 4.32
C GLY A 156 -19.33 4.07 3.60
N TYR A 157 -18.15 4.02 2.97
CA TYR A 157 -17.55 5.17 2.28
C TYR A 157 -17.12 6.33 3.20
N HIS A 158 -16.71 6.03 4.43
CA HIS A 158 -15.89 6.95 5.21
C HIS A 158 -14.42 6.69 4.91
N MET A 159 -13.65 7.74 4.64
CA MET A 159 -12.20 7.66 4.59
C MET A 159 -11.63 8.11 5.94
N ALA A 160 -10.84 7.26 6.59
CA ALA A 160 -10.13 7.60 7.81
C ALA A 160 -8.62 7.69 7.56
N ALA A 161 -7.97 8.64 8.23
CA ALA A 161 -6.52 8.68 8.36
C ALA A 161 -6.14 8.41 9.82
N LEU A 162 -5.31 7.40 10.04
CA LEU A 162 -4.89 6.95 11.36
C LEU A 162 -3.39 7.18 11.50
N ASP A 163 -2.93 7.62 12.67
CA ASP A 163 -1.50 7.58 13.00
C ASP A 163 -1.00 6.14 12.92
N ALA A 164 0.09 5.89 12.18
CA ALA A 164 0.54 4.52 11.91
C ALA A 164 1.03 3.80 13.18
N SER A 165 1.58 4.52 14.15
CA SER A 165 2.13 3.92 15.37
C SER A 165 1.06 3.59 16.41
N THR A 166 -0.04 4.34 16.44
CA THR A 166 -1.06 4.25 17.50
C THR A 166 -2.45 3.81 17.02
N GLY A 167 -2.75 3.95 15.73
CA GLY A 167 -4.08 3.73 15.19
C GLY A 167 -5.11 4.82 15.55
N VAL A 168 -4.67 5.90 16.21
CA VAL A 168 -5.54 7.02 16.59
C VAL A 168 -5.87 7.85 15.35
N PRO A 169 -7.15 8.24 15.12
CA PRO A 169 -7.51 9.13 14.03
C PRO A 169 -6.76 10.45 14.07
N VAL A 170 -6.22 10.87 12.93
CA VAL A 170 -5.49 12.12 12.77
C VAL A 170 -6.48 13.28 12.72
N ALA A 171 -6.66 14.00 13.84
CA ALA A 171 -7.75 14.98 14.01
C ALA A 171 -7.85 16.05 12.89
N GLU A 172 -6.72 16.45 12.31
CA GLU A 172 -6.65 17.43 11.21
C GLU A 172 -7.09 16.89 9.84
N PHE A 173 -7.33 15.58 9.71
CA PHE A 173 -7.83 14.97 8.49
C PHE A 173 -9.37 14.97 8.48
N GLY A 174 -9.96 15.79 7.61
CA GLY A 174 -11.42 15.91 7.53
C GLY A 174 -12.03 16.43 8.83
N ARG A 175 -13.03 15.73 9.35
CA ARG A 175 -13.64 15.98 10.66
C ARG A 175 -13.24 14.85 11.61
N ASP A 176 -12.45 15.19 12.63
CA ASP A 176 -12.02 14.25 13.67
C ASP A 176 -11.32 12.98 13.11
N GLY A 177 -10.54 13.16 12.03
CA GLY A 177 -9.82 12.07 11.35
C GLY A 177 -10.60 11.31 10.30
N ILE A 178 -11.81 11.77 9.96
CA ILE A 178 -12.71 11.12 9.01
C ILE A 178 -13.21 12.10 7.96
N VAL A 179 -13.21 11.68 6.69
CA VAL A 179 -13.90 12.33 5.57
C VAL A 179 -15.07 11.45 5.15
N ASP A 180 -16.28 12.01 5.08
CA ASP A 180 -17.42 11.33 4.46
C ASP A 180 -17.35 11.50 2.93
N LEU A 181 -17.05 10.42 2.20
CA LEU A 181 -16.92 10.47 0.74
C LEU A 181 -18.27 10.62 0.01
N MET A 182 -19.38 10.50 0.73
CA MET A 182 -20.72 10.70 0.19
C MET A 182 -21.22 12.13 0.41
N GLU A 183 -20.55 12.91 1.25
CA GLU A 183 -20.91 14.31 1.46
C GLU A 183 -20.80 15.09 0.14
N GLY A 184 -21.90 15.77 -0.23
CA GLY A 184 -21.98 16.51 -1.50
C GLY A 184 -22.18 15.62 -2.74
N HIS A 185 -22.24 14.30 -2.62
CA HIS A 185 -22.60 13.44 -3.74
C HIS A 185 -24.11 13.52 -3.99
N ARG A 186 -24.51 14.00 -5.18
CA ARG A 186 -25.92 13.97 -5.58
C ARG A 186 -26.29 12.52 -5.86
N ALA A 187 -27.21 11.99 -5.07
CA ALA A 187 -28.02 10.86 -5.53
C ALA A 187 -28.56 11.19 -6.92
N ARG A 188 -28.48 10.23 -7.85
CA ARG A 188 -29.34 10.32 -9.04
C ARG A 188 -30.78 10.36 -8.52
N ASP A 189 -31.60 11.26 -9.04
CA ASP A 189 -33.01 11.34 -8.64
C ASP A 189 -33.64 9.93 -8.65
N GLY A 190 -34.17 9.50 -7.50
CA GLY A 190 -34.81 8.20 -7.33
C GLY A 190 -33.87 7.01 -7.05
N ILE A 191 -32.57 7.22 -6.82
CA ILE A 191 -31.64 6.17 -6.36
C ILE A 191 -31.01 6.61 -5.05
N ASP A 192 -31.45 6.02 -3.95
CA ASP A 192 -30.79 6.23 -2.66
C ASP A 192 -29.36 5.69 -2.73
N LEU A 193 -28.38 6.51 -2.34
CA LEU A 193 -26.95 6.16 -2.47
C LEU A 193 -26.48 5.20 -1.39
N VAL A 194 -27.36 4.91 -0.47
CA VAL A 194 -27.39 3.82 0.50
C VAL A 194 -28.87 3.74 0.83
N GLY A 195 -29.48 2.57 0.66
CA GLY A 195 -30.95 2.41 0.70
C GLY A 195 -31.66 3.16 1.82
#